data_AF-A0A3A9FE68-F1
#
_entry.id   AF-A0A3A9FE68-F1
#
_cell.length_a   1.000
_cell.length_b   1.000
_cell.length_c   1.000
_cell.angle_alpha   90.00
_cell.angle_beta   90.00
_cell.angle_gamma   90.00
#
_symmetry.space_group_name_H-M   'P 1'
#
loop_
_entity.id
_entity.type
_entity.pdbx_description
1 polymer ?
#
loop_
_entity_poly.entity_id
_entity_poly.type
_entity_poly.pdbx_seq_one_letter_code
_entity_poly.pdbx_strand_id
1 'polypeptide(L)'
;MDYREGICPNCQKTLQIPEDMKKVICMYCGETFYLKQDEAKEEMDVEKWKESACKEFPKLLLSIEDGLKGFKRETYPDAFQEMFQKNYDTLDQIEKLYIRQEGEEILKEVCTSMIDEVNKELQTLGKKSAVDRKMMDYNMSMAVYVLPAILEYKGQSSDKLSLELMNTWNKSFKNGKLGRASFEEINAGFRRRLCYITTAVMENLEREEGERELRIVKEYRDHVLLKEKGGKELIHEYYDIAPTIVTRINKRKERKEVYQNIYDEYLYPCIRHIEKKEYSQCKIIYVKMVKKLKKEYMGCKG
;
A
#
# COMPACT_ATOMS: atom_id res chain seq x y z
N MET A 1 33.55 -17.06 0.67
CA MET A 1 32.46 -16.08 0.54
C MET A 1 33.11 -14.75 0.83
N ASP A 2 33.16 -13.89 -0.17
CA ASP A 2 33.74 -12.58 -0.03
C ASP A 2 32.69 -11.64 0.59
N TYR A 3 33.16 -10.75 1.47
CA TYR A 3 32.31 -9.83 2.23
C TYR A 3 32.84 -8.41 2.04
N ARG A 4 31.93 -7.45 1.90
CA ARG A 4 32.22 -6.02 1.94
C ARG A 4 31.68 -5.38 3.22
N GLU A 5 32.32 -4.28 3.64
CA GLU A 5 31.79 -3.46 4.73
C GLU A 5 30.73 -2.48 4.19
N GLY A 6 29.61 -2.36 4.89
CA GLY A 6 28.58 -1.36 4.59
C GLY A 6 28.05 -0.71 5.85
N ILE A 7 27.57 0.53 5.74
CA ILE A 7 27.02 1.30 6.88
C ILE A 7 25.50 1.33 6.77
N CYS A 8 24.80 0.99 7.85
CA CYS A 8 23.35 1.12 7.90
C CYS A 8 22.93 2.60 7.85
N PRO A 9 22.06 3.02 6.91
CA PRO A 9 21.65 4.42 6.78
C PRO A 9 20.79 4.92 7.96
N ASN A 10 20.17 4.00 8.71
CA ASN A 10 19.32 4.34 9.84
C ASN A 10 20.12 4.46 11.16
N CYS A 11 20.89 3.42 11.52
CA CYS A 11 21.60 3.39 12.81
C CYS A 11 23.11 3.65 12.72
N GLN A 12 23.65 3.89 11.52
CA GLN A 12 25.06 4.19 11.23
C GLN A 12 26.08 3.13 11.71
N LYS A 13 25.64 1.90 11.96
CA LYS A 13 26.54 0.80 12.34
C LYS A 13 27.09 0.08 11.11
N THR A 14 28.35 -0.33 11.21
CA THR A 14 29.04 -1.13 10.19
C THR A 14 28.53 -2.57 10.21
N LEU A 15 28.33 -3.13 9.01
CA LEU A 15 27.81 -4.46 8.73
C LEU A 15 28.76 -5.16 7.76
N GLN A 16 28.99 -6.46 7.95
CA GLN A 16 29.64 -7.31 6.96
C GLN A 16 28.57 -7.91 6.06
N ILE A 17 28.65 -7.62 4.76
CA ILE A 17 27.62 -7.95 3.79
C ILE A 17 28.24 -8.81 2.69
N PRO A 18 27.69 -10.00 2.38
CA PRO A 18 28.14 -10.80 1.24
C PRO A 18 28.12 -9.98 -0.06
N GLU A 19 29.13 -10.14 -0.92
CA GLU A 19 29.27 -9.32 -2.14
C GLU A 19 28.07 -9.42 -3.09
N ASP A 20 27.39 -10.56 -3.11
CA ASP A 20 26.20 -10.83 -3.93
C ASP A 20 24.89 -10.24 -3.36
N MET A 21 24.94 -9.72 -2.13
CA MET A 21 23.75 -9.26 -1.41
C MET A 21 23.48 -7.76 -1.69
N LYS A 22 22.41 -7.49 -2.44
CA LYS A 22 21.91 -6.12 -2.71
C LYS A 22 21.00 -5.58 -1.61
N LYS A 23 20.26 -6.47 -0.93
CA LYS A 23 19.30 -6.16 0.13
C LYS A 23 19.85 -6.59 1.48
N VAL A 24 20.00 -5.65 2.39
CA VAL A 24 20.61 -5.88 3.70
C VAL A 24 19.59 -5.58 4.78
N ILE A 25 19.38 -6.54 5.67
CA ILE A 25 18.66 -6.31 6.92
C ILE A 25 19.72 -5.98 7.97
N CYS A 26 19.66 -4.77 8.51
CA CYS A 26 20.55 -4.37 9.59
C CYS A 26 20.32 -5.24 10.82
N MET A 27 21.33 -6.01 11.22
CA MET A 27 21.25 -6.86 12.41
C MET A 27 21.08 -6.08 13.72
N TYR A 28 21.28 -4.76 13.72
CA TYR A 28 21.20 -3.92 14.92
C TYR A 28 19.87 -3.20 15.10
N CYS A 29 19.28 -2.65 14.04
CA CYS A 29 18.01 -1.92 14.13
C CYS A 29 16.85 -2.60 13.39
N GLY A 30 17.11 -3.67 12.65
CA GLY A 30 16.11 -4.36 11.84
C GLY A 30 15.71 -3.61 10.56
N GLU A 31 16.29 -2.44 10.30
CA GLU A 31 16.03 -1.68 9.08
C GLU A 31 16.50 -2.47 7.86
N THR A 32 15.66 -2.51 6.84
CA THR A 32 16.01 -3.09 5.56
C THR A 32 16.42 -1.99 4.60
N PHE A 33 17.62 -2.07 4.05
CA PHE A 33 18.15 -1.08 3.12
C PHE A 33 18.90 -1.75 1.97
N TYR A 34 19.07 -0.99 0.89
CA TYR A 34 19.77 -1.45 -0.31
C TYR A 34 21.15 -0.82 -0.38
N LEU A 35 22.16 -1.62 -0.70
CA LEU A 35 23.51 -1.13 -0.88
C LEU A 35 23.66 -0.51 -2.26
N LYS A 36 23.90 0.80 -2.30
CA LYS A 36 24.43 1.47 -3.49
C LYS A 36 25.81 0.85 -3.78
N GLN A 37 26.04 0.39 -5.01
CA GLN A 37 27.36 -0.14 -5.38
C GLN A 37 28.41 0.97 -5.27
N ASP A 38 29.55 0.67 -4.66
CA ASP A 38 30.70 1.59 -4.61
C ASP A 38 31.16 1.91 -6.02
N GLU A 39 31.41 3.20 -6.24
CA GLU A 39 31.69 3.80 -7.52
C GLU A 39 33.08 3.40 -8.02
N ALA A 40 33.16 2.33 -8.81
CA ALA A 40 34.10 2.37 -9.90
C ALA A 40 33.68 3.54 -10.79
N LYS A 41 34.58 4.50 -11.02
CA LYS A 41 34.45 5.48 -12.11
C LYS A 41 34.54 4.72 -13.44
N GLU A 42 33.54 3.90 -13.74
CA GLU A 42 33.32 3.43 -15.09
C GLU A 42 33.09 4.67 -15.95
N GLU A 43 33.85 4.75 -17.03
CA GLU A 43 33.67 5.73 -18.08
C GLU A 43 32.26 5.53 -18.65
N MET A 44 31.33 6.36 -18.18
CA MET A 44 29.91 6.20 -18.45
C MET A 44 29.62 6.78 -19.83
N ASP A 45 29.36 5.91 -20.80
CA ASP A 45 28.74 6.30 -22.06
C ASP A 45 27.29 6.69 -21.77
N VAL A 46 27.09 8.00 -21.57
CA VAL A 46 25.82 8.60 -21.18
C VAL A 46 24.71 8.23 -22.16
N GLU A 47 24.99 8.27 -23.47
CA GLU A 47 23.97 8.02 -24.49
C GLU A 47 23.54 6.56 -24.45
N LYS A 48 24.50 5.63 -24.38
CA LYS A 48 24.21 4.20 -24.26
C LYS A 48 23.45 3.86 -22.97
N TRP A 49 23.79 4.52 -21.86
CA TRP A 49 23.08 4.33 -20.60
C TRP A 49 21.67 4.91 -20.65
N LYS A 50 21.48 6.05 -21.30
CA LYS A 50 20.17 6.66 -21.53
C LYS A 50 19.29 5.77 -22.40
N GLU A 51 19.82 5.25 -23.52
CA GLU A 51 19.12 4.27 -24.37
C GLU A 51 18.70 3.02 -23.58
N SER A 52 19.62 2.50 -22.75
CA SER A 52 19.33 1.37 -21.85
C SER A 52 18.23 1.72 -20.86
N ALA A 53 18.27 2.88 -20.20
CA ALA A 53 17.25 3.31 -19.26
C ALA A 53 15.88 3.45 -19.93
N CYS A 54 15.80 4.10 -21.11
CA CYS A 54 14.57 4.23 -21.89
C CYS A 54 14.02 2.88 -22.37
N LYS A 55 14.87 1.87 -22.56
CA LYS A 55 14.45 0.52 -22.94
C LYS A 55 13.97 -0.32 -21.75
N GLU A 56 14.63 -0.22 -20.60
CA GLU A 56 14.33 -1.03 -19.43
C GLU A 56 13.21 -0.43 -18.57
N PHE A 57 13.09 0.90 -18.51
CA PHE A 57 12.09 1.57 -17.68
C PHE A 57 10.64 1.17 -17.98
N PRO A 58 10.19 1.03 -19.24
CA PRO A 58 8.84 0.57 -19.54
C PRO A 58 8.53 -0.82 -18.95
N LYS A 59 9.54 -1.68 -18.79
CA LYS A 59 9.37 -3.04 -18.28
C LYS A 59 8.96 -3.08 -16.81
N LEU A 60 9.17 -2.00 -16.04
CA LEU A 60 8.62 -1.87 -14.68
C LEU A 60 7.11 -2.08 -14.67
N LEU A 61 6.42 -1.62 -15.72
CA LEU A 61 4.99 -1.80 -15.90
C LEU A 61 4.67 -3.03 -16.75
N LEU A 62 5.28 -3.14 -17.93
CA LEU A 62 4.85 -4.12 -18.94
C LEU A 62 5.16 -5.57 -18.56
N SER A 63 6.08 -5.80 -17.61
CA SER A 63 6.36 -7.14 -17.09
C SER A 63 5.38 -7.59 -16.00
N ILE A 64 4.42 -6.75 -15.62
CA ILE A 64 3.36 -7.08 -14.65
C ILE A 64 2.20 -7.73 -15.42
N GLU A 65 2.08 -9.06 -15.33
CA GLU A 65 1.03 -9.81 -16.01
C GLU A 65 -0.36 -9.61 -15.39
N ASP A 66 -0.44 -9.59 -14.06
CA ASP A 66 -1.67 -9.38 -13.30
C ASP A 66 -1.36 -8.58 -12.02
N GLY A 67 -1.47 -7.25 -12.11
CA GLY A 67 -1.20 -6.35 -10.99
C GLY A 67 -2.11 -6.61 -9.78
N LEU A 68 -3.29 -7.19 -9.97
CA LEU A 68 -4.24 -7.45 -8.89
C LEU A 68 -3.96 -8.77 -8.16
N LYS A 69 -3.29 -9.74 -8.80
CA LYS A 69 -2.96 -11.03 -8.20
C LYS A 69 -2.22 -10.89 -6.87
N GLY A 70 -1.22 -10.00 -6.82
CA GLY A 70 -0.42 -9.70 -5.64
C GLY A 70 -1.00 -8.62 -4.71
N PHE A 71 -1.99 -7.85 -5.18
CA PHE A 71 -2.52 -6.68 -4.46
C PHE A 71 -3.57 -7.06 -3.39
N LYS A 72 -3.12 -7.81 -2.37
CA LYS A 72 -3.90 -8.16 -1.18
C LYS A 72 -3.09 -7.87 0.07
N ARG A 73 -3.75 -7.70 1.21
CA ARG A 73 -3.10 -7.32 2.48
C ARG A 73 -1.91 -8.22 2.82
N GLU A 74 -2.07 -9.54 2.65
CA GLU A 74 -1.05 -10.53 3.03
C GLU A 74 0.06 -10.64 1.98
N THR A 75 -0.24 -10.43 0.70
CA THR A 75 0.68 -10.71 -0.41
C THR A 75 1.32 -9.46 -1.00
N TYR A 76 0.72 -8.28 -0.81
CA TYR A 76 1.17 -7.04 -1.41
C TYR A 76 2.57 -6.63 -0.95
N PRO A 77 2.93 -6.70 0.35
CA PRO A 77 4.29 -6.37 0.76
C PRO A 77 5.35 -7.20 0.02
N ASP A 78 5.14 -8.50 -0.09
CA ASP A 78 6.09 -9.40 -0.74
C ASP A 78 6.12 -9.20 -2.25
N ALA A 79 4.94 -9.12 -2.90
CA ALA A 79 4.83 -8.87 -4.33
C ALA A 79 5.44 -7.52 -4.74
N PHE A 80 5.23 -6.48 -3.93
CA PHE A 80 5.83 -5.16 -4.15
C PHE A 80 7.36 -5.24 -4.03
N GLN A 81 7.86 -5.91 -2.98
CA GLN A 81 9.30 -6.05 -2.77
C GLN A 81 10.00 -6.86 -3.87
N GLU A 82 9.36 -7.91 -4.38
CA GLU A 82 9.86 -8.69 -5.52
C GLU A 82 9.94 -7.83 -6.79
N MET A 83 8.87 -7.11 -7.11
CA MET A 83 8.83 -6.20 -8.26
C MET A 83 9.87 -5.08 -8.13
N PHE A 84 9.99 -4.48 -6.94
CA PHE A 84 10.98 -3.43 -6.69
C PHE A 84 12.41 -3.95 -6.87
N GLN A 85 12.73 -5.12 -6.32
CA GLN A 85 14.07 -5.73 -6.44
C GLN A 85 14.43 -6.04 -7.89
N LYS A 86 13.49 -6.60 -8.66
CA LYS A 86 13.69 -6.92 -10.07
C LYS A 86 14.03 -5.69 -10.91
N ASN A 87 13.56 -4.51 -10.50
CA ASN A 87 13.71 -3.26 -11.23
C ASN A 87 14.68 -2.26 -10.56
N TYR A 88 15.36 -2.66 -9.48
CA TYR A 88 16.25 -1.77 -8.72
C TYR A 88 17.37 -1.20 -9.59
N ASP A 89 18.01 -2.04 -10.41
CA ASP A 89 19.14 -1.63 -11.25
C ASP A 89 18.74 -0.58 -12.28
N THR A 90 17.51 -0.65 -12.81
CA THR A 90 16.96 0.36 -13.71
C THR A 90 16.78 1.70 -13.00
N LEU A 91 16.25 1.70 -11.77
CA LEU A 91 16.09 2.92 -10.97
C LEU A 91 17.44 3.51 -10.56
N ASP A 92 18.42 2.67 -10.21
CA ASP A 92 19.79 3.08 -9.92
C ASP A 92 20.50 3.68 -11.14
N GLN A 93 20.30 3.09 -12.32
CA GLN A 93 20.80 3.65 -13.58
C GLN A 93 20.24 5.05 -13.85
N ILE A 94 18.93 5.24 -13.67
CA ILE A 94 18.27 6.54 -13.86
C ILE A 94 18.79 7.56 -12.84
N GLU A 95 18.96 7.17 -11.57
CA GLU A 95 19.54 8.03 -10.54
C GLU A 95 20.98 8.49 -10.90
N LYS A 96 21.82 7.56 -11.37
CA LYS A 96 23.20 7.87 -11.77
C LYS A 96 23.24 8.83 -12.97
N LEU A 97 22.35 8.63 -13.95
CA LEU A 97 22.18 9.55 -15.07
C LEU A 97 21.71 10.92 -14.58
N TYR A 98 20.71 10.96 -13.68
CA TYR A 98 20.15 12.18 -13.12
C TYR A 98 21.19 13.05 -12.41
N ILE A 99 22.08 12.43 -11.61
CA ILE A 99 23.11 13.14 -10.84
C ILE A 99 24.22 13.73 -11.74
N ARG A 100 24.54 13.07 -12.85
CA ARG A 100 25.73 13.39 -13.67
C ARG A 100 25.47 14.35 -14.85
N GLN A 101 24.21 14.66 -15.15
CA GLN A 101 23.77 15.37 -16.36
C GLN A 101 22.73 16.46 -16.05
N GLU A 102 22.16 17.08 -17.09
CA GLU A 102 20.90 17.84 -16.99
C GLU A 102 19.74 16.90 -16.63
N GLY A 103 19.67 16.52 -15.35
CA GLY A 103 18.88 15.39 -14.89
C GLY A 103 17.39 15.45 -15.26
N GLU A 104 16.79 16.63 -15.40
CA GLU A 104 15.37 16.78 -15.73
C GLU A 104 15.01 16.34 -17.17
N GLU A 105 15.91 16.49 -18.14
CA GLU A 105 15.63 16.05 -19.52
C GLU A 105 15.63 14.52 -19.62
N ILE A 106 16.57 13.87 -18.92
CA ILE A 106 16.60 12.40 -18.80
C ILE A 106 15.29 11.87 -18.23
N LEU A 107 14.71 12.51 -17.21
CA LEU A 107 13.45 12.05 -16.63
C LEU A 107 12.31 12.13 -17.67
N LYS A 108 12.26 13.19 -18.49
CA LYS A 108 11.26 13.32 -19.55
C LYS A 108 11.42 12.27 -20.63
N GLU A 109 12.64 12.01 -21.08
CA GLU A 109 12.92 10.98 -22.09
C GLU A 109 12.50 9.59 -21.59
N VAL A 110 12.89 9.25 -20.37
CA VAL A 110 12.53 7.98 -19.72
C VAL A 110 11.01 7.87 -19.54
N CYS A 111 10.32 8.94 -19.11
CA CYS A 111 8.87 8.93 -19.00
C CYS A 111 8.17 8.82 -20.37
N THR A 112 8.69 9.47 -21.40
CA THR A 112 8.15 9.40 -22.77
C THR A 112 8.28 7.98 -23.31
N SER A 113 9.42 7.31 -23.08
CA SER A 113 9.61 5.92 -23.48
C SER A 113 8.56 4.96 -22.90
N MET A 114 8.16 5.17 -21.63
CA MET A 114 7.08 4.42 -20.99
C MET A 114 5.74 4.60 -21.72
N ILE A 115 5.40 5.85 -22.06
CA ILE A 115 4.15 6.15 -22.78
C ILE A 115 4.16 5.53 -24.18
N ASP A 116 5.27 5.61 -24.89
CA ASP A 116 5.40 5.10 -26.24
C ASP A 116 5.24 3.57 -26.28
N GLU A 117 5.89 2.84 -25.37
CA GLU A 117 5.76 1.38 -25.30
C GLU A 117 4.34 0.94 -24.88
N VAL A 118 3.71 1.65 -23.94
CA VAL A 118 2.31 1.39 -23.59
C VAL A 118 1.39 1.62 -24.80
N ASN A 119 1.56 2.71 -25.53
CA ASN A 119 0.79 2.98 -26.74
C ASN A 119 1.00 1.91 -27.81
N LYS A 120 2.24 1.45 -28.01
CA LYS A 120 2.55 0.33 -28.93
C LYS A 120 1.80 -0.94 -28.52
N GLU A 121 1.85 -1.33 -27.24
CA GLU A 121 1.13 -2.53 -26.76
C GLU A 121 -0.38 -2.38 -26.94
N LEU A 122 -0.96 -1.21 -26.60
CA LEU A 122 -2.39 -0.97 -26.77
C LEU A 122 -2.83 -0.97 -28.24
N GLN A 123 -2.00 -0.49 -29.18
CA GLN A 123 -2.29 -0.52 -30.61
C GLN A 123 -2.36 -1.95 -31.18
N THR A 124 -1.68 -2.92 -30.56
CA THR A 124 -1.80 -4.33 -30.96
C THR A 124 -3.18 -4.93 -30.63
N LEU A 125 -3.94 -4.28 -29.75
CA LEU A 125 -5.26 -4.74 -29.33
C LEU A 125 -6.32 -4.24 -30.31
N GLY A 126 -6.95 -5.15 -31.05
CA GLY A 126 -7.92 -4.77 -32.07
C GLY A 126 -9.25 -4.21 -31.55
N LYS A 127 -9.71 -4.61 -30.35
CA LYS A 127 -11.01 -4.19 -29.80
C LYS A 127 -10.86 -3.10 -28.76
N LYS A 128 -11.64 -2.01 -28.87
CA LYS A 128 -11.69 -0.92 -27.90
C LYS A 128 -11.92 -1.39 -26.46
N SER A 129 -12.79 -2.37 -26.23
CA SER A 129 -13.03 -2.93 -24.89
C SER A 129 -11.83 -3.66 -24.29
N ALA A 130 -10.95 -4.23 -25.13
CA ALA A 130 -9.71 -4.84 -24.68
C ALA A 130 -8.67 -3.77 -24.32
N VAL A 131 -8.58 -2.70 -25.13
CA VAL A 131 -7.77 -1.51 -24.84
C VAL A 131 -8.19 -0.89 -23.51
N ASP A 132 -9.48 -0.66 -23.31
CA ASP A 132 -10.00 -0.04 -22.08
C ASP A 132 -9.69 -0.89 -20.84
N ARG A 133 -9.84 -2.22 -20.93
CA ARG A 133 -9.49 -3.14 -19.84
C ARG A 133 -7.99 -3.12 -19.53
N LYS A 134 -7.15 -3.29 -20.54
CA LYS A 134 -5.69 -3.28 -20.37
C LYS A 134 -5.19 -1.95 -19.82
N MET A 135 -5.79 -0.83 -20.24
CA MET A 135 -5.51 0.50 -19.70
C MET A 135 -5.87 0.61 -18.21
N MET A 136 -6.99 0.03 -17.77
CA MET A 136 -7.32 -0.04 -16.34
C MET A 136 -6.29 -0.86 -15.57
N ASP A 137 -5.84 -1.99 -16.11
CA ASP A 137 -4.81 -2.84 -15.50
C ASP A 137 -3.48 -2.09 -15.36
N TYR A 138 -3.09 -1.31 -16.38
CA TYR A 138 -1.92 -0.44 -16.32
C TYR A 138 -2.07 0.68 -15.30
N ASN A 139 -3.21 1.38 -15.29
CA ASN A 139 -3.44 2.45 -14.32
C ASN A 139 -3.33 1.94 -12.88
N MET A 140 -3.88 0.75 -12.63
CA MET A 140 -3.79 0.11 -11.33
C MET A 140 -2.34 -0.25 -11.00
N SER A 141 -1.64 -0.94 -11.91
CA SER A 141 -0.25 -1.36 -11.70
C SER A 141 0.71 -0.17 -11.55
N MET A 142 0.46 0.92 -12.27
CA MET A 142 1.21 2.16 -12.16
C MET A 142 1.02 2.78 -10.77
N ALA A 143 -0.22 2.85 -10.29
CA ALA A 143 -0.56 3.44 -9.00
C ALA A 143 -0.04 2.62 -7.81
N VAL A 144 -0.03 1.29 -7.91
CA VAL A 144 0.28 0.41 -6.76
C VAL A 144 1.66 -0.25 -6.80
N TYR A 145 2.35 -0.24 -7.93
CA TYR A 145 3.71 -0.80 -8.03
C TYR A 145 4.71 0.23 -8.54
N VAL A 146 4.52 0.77 -9.73
CA VAL A 146 5.57 1.56 -10.41
C VAL A 146 5.84 2.88 -9.69
N LEU A 147 4.83 3.71 -9.45
CA LEU A 147 5.01 4.99 -8.73
C LEU A 147 5.52 4.78 -7.30
N PRO A 148 4.97 3.84 -6.51
CA PRO A 148 5.52 3.53 -5.19
C PRO A 148 6.96 3.00 -5.23
N ALA A 149 7.35 2.21 -6.24
CA ALA A 149 8.72 1.72 -6.40
C ALA A 149 9.72 2.86 -6.67
N ILE A 150 9.36 3.82 -7.52
CA ILE A 150 10.18 5.00 -7.76
C ILE A 150 10.41 5.78 -6.46
N LEU A 151 9.37 5.93 -5.63
CA LEU A 151 9.46 6.60 -4.33
C LEU A 151 10.24 5.78 -3.29
N GLU A 152 10.08 4.45 -3.29
CA GLU A 152 10.78 3.53 -2.38
C GLU A 152 12.30 3.53 -2.59
N TYR A 153 12.76 3.83 -3.82
CA TYR A 153 14.19 3.93 -4.13
C TYR A 153 14.91 5.03 -3.31
N LYS A 154 14.20 6.10 -2.91
CA LYS A 154 14.72 7.18 -2.04
C LYS A 154 16.01 7.84 -2.58
N GLY A 155 16.11 8.01 -3.90
CA GLY A 155 17.18 8.75 -4.58
C GLY A 155 16.85 10.24 -4.77
N GLN A 156 17.82 11.03 -5.24
CA GLN A 156 17.65 12.44 -5.59
C GLN A 156 16.65 12.63 -6.75
N SER A 157 16.57 11.65 -7.65
CA SER A 157 15.62 11.65 -8.76
C SER A 157 14.21 11.18 -8.38
N SER A 158 14.04 10.44 -7.28
CA SER A 158 12.80 9.71 -6.95
C SER A 158 11.55 10.59 -6.96
N ASP A 159 11.57 11.72 -6.26
CA ASP A 159 10.39 12.60 -6.16
C ASP A 159 10.03 13.22 -7.53
N LYS A 160 11.04 13.72 -8.24
CA LYS A 160 10.89 14.37 -9.54
C LYS A 160 10.46 13.37 -10.63
N LEU A 161 11.05 12.18 -10.66
CA LEU A 161 10.68 11.12 -11.61
C LEU A 161 9.25 10.65 -11.38
N SER A 162 8.83 10.46 -10.13
CA SER A 162 7.46 10.11 -9.79
C SER A 162 6.47 11.20 -10.24
N LEU A 163 6.82 12.47 -10.06
CA LEU A 163 6.01 13.61 -10.50
C LEU A 163 5.89 13.68 -12.03
N GLU A 164 7.03 13.61 -12.73
CA GLU A 164 7.09 13.70 -14.18
C GLU A 164 6.32 12.56 -14.83
N LEU A 165 6.50 11.33 -14.36
CA LEU A 165 5.78 10.16 -14.86
C LEU A 165 4.27 10.31 -14.65
N MET A 166 3.82 10.72 -13.46
CA MET A 166 2.40 10.91 -13.19
C MET A 166 1.78 11.97 -14.13
N ASN A 167 2.46 13.11 -14.29
CA ASN A 167 1.97 14.20 -15.14
C ASN A 167 1.90 13.79 -16.61
N THR A 168 2.98 13.18 -17.11
CA THR A 168 3.09 12.73 -18.50
C THR A 168 2.10 11.59 -18.81
N TRP A 169 1.85 10.71 -17.84
CA TRP A 169 0.79 9.69 -17.95
C TRP A 169 -0.61 10.29 -18.00
N ASN A 170 -0.95 11.17 -17.06
CA ASN A 170 -2.28 11.82 -16.98
C ASN A 170 -2.58 12.73 -18.17
N LYS A 171 -1.54 13.26 -18.81
CA LYS A 171 -1.65 14.03 -20.07
C LYS A 171 -1.92 13.11 -21.27
N SER A 172 -1.27 11.95 -21.30
CA SER A 172 -1.33 10.99 -22.42
C SER A 172 -2.60 10.14 -22.41
N PHE A 173 -3.08 9.75 -21.22
CA PHE A 173 -4.22 8.85 -21.06
C PHE A 173 -5.36 9.49 -20.29
N LYS A 174 -6.57 9.49 -20.87
CA LYS A 174 -7.76 10.10 -20.26
C LYS A 174 -8.54 9.16 -19.34
N ASN A 175 -8.20 7.88 -19.30
CA ASN A 175 -9.00 6.83 -18.65
C ASN A 175 -8.71 6.68 -17.13
N GLY A 176 -8.78 7.78 -16.39
CA GLY A 176 -8.53 7.82 -14.95
C GLY A 176 -7.27 8.61 -14.61
N LYS A 177 -7.34 9.38 -13.52
CA LYS A 177 -6.21 10.17 -13.02
C LYS A 177 -5.38 9.33 -12.07
N LEU A 178 -4.10 9.19 -12.37
CA LEU A 178 -3.13 8.69 -11.42
C LEU A 178 -2.87 9.71 -10.33
N GLY A 179 -2.82 9.23 -9.09
CA GLY A 179 -2.22 9.93 -7.96
C GLY A 179 -0.87 9.33 -7.63
N ARG A 180 -0.10 10.03 -6.79
CA ARG A 180 1.14 9.54 -6.19
C ARG A 180 0.84 9.05 -4.77
N ALA A 181 1.17 7.81 -4.49
CA ALA A 181 1.14 7.24 -3.14
C ALA A 181 2.42 6.41 -2.93
N SER A 182 2.97 6.44 -1.73
CA SER A 182 4.13 5.62 -1.37
C SER A 182 3.72 4.18 -1.05
N PHE A 183 4.69 3.27 -1.01
CA PHE A 183 4.46 1.91 -0.54
C PHE A 183 3.86 1.91 0.87
N GLU A 184 4.40 2.75 1.75
CA GLU A 184 3.96 2.89 3.13
C GLU A 184 2.51 3.35 3.21
N GLU A 185 2.09 4.34 2.39
CA GLU A 185 0.71 4.83 2.36
C GLU A 185 -0.28 3.77 1.86
N ILE A 186 0.09 3.03 0.81
CA ILE A 186 -0.75 1.95 0.25
C ILE A 186 -0.83 0.76 1.20
N ASN A 187 0.30 0.34 1.76
CA ASN A 187 0.37 -0.73 2.75
C ASN A 187 -0.38 -0.35 4.03
N ALA A 188 -0.27 0.90 4.46
CA ALA A 188 -1.10 1.46 5.52
C ALA A 188 -2.57 1.52 5.11
N GLY A 189 -2.90 1.71 3.84
CA GLY A 189 -4.24 1.62 3.27
C GLY A 189 -4.90 0.25 3.50
N PHE A 190 -4.17 -0.86 3.30
CA PHE A 190 -4.64 -2.20 3.70
C PHE A 190 -4.85 -2.32 5.22
N ARG A 191 -4.09 -1.55 6.00
CA ARG A 191 -4.20 -1.44 7.46
C ARG A 191 -5.18 -0.36 7.92
N ARG A 192 -5.72 0.48 7.03
CA ARG A 192 -6.86 1.39 7.30
C ARG A 192 -8.08 0.50 7.30
N ARG A 193 -8.20 -0.22 8.40
CA ARG A 193 -9.18 -1.27 8.55
C ARG A 193 -10.56 -0.60 8.61
N LEU A 194 -11.37 -0.86 7.60
CA LEU A 194 -12.76 -0.45 7.52
C LEU A 194 -13.45 -0.85 8.83
N CYS A 195 -13.87 0.12 9.62
CA CYS A 195 -14.51 -0.15 10.90
C CYS A 195 -15.98 -0.43 10.67
N TYR A 196 -16.27 -1.47 9.90
CA TYR A 196 -17.57 -1.69 9.27
C TYR A 196 -18.75 -1.42 10.22
N ILE A 197 -18.82 -2.09 11.37
CA ILE A 197 -19.95 -1.92 12.29
C ILE A 197 -19.93 -0.53 12.95
N THR A 198 -18.81 -0.08 13.50
CA THR A 198 -18.77 1.21 14.23
C THR A 198 -18.91 2.42 13.31
N THR A 199 -18.35 2.37 12.10
CA THR A 199 -18.55 3.38 11.06
C THR A 199 -20.02 3.40 10.63
N ALA A 200 -20.62 2.23 10.35
CA ALA A 200 -22.03 2.17 9.98
C ALA A 200 -22.97 2.69 11.09
N VAL A 201 -22.64 2.41 12.35
CA VAL A 201 -23.38 2.96 13.50
C VAL A 201 -23.27 4.48 13.52
N MET A 202 -22.06 5.05 13.50
CA MET A 202 -21.89 6.51 13.60
C MET A 202 -22.50 7.26 12.41
N GLU A 203 -22.41 6.70 11.20
CA GLU A 203 -23.04 7.28 10.00
C GLU A 203 -24.57 7.24 10.06
N ASN A 204 -25.17 6.18 10.61
CA ASN A 204 -26.64 6.08 10.70
C ASN A 204 -27.25 6.90 11.84
N LEU A 205 -26.45 7.24 12.86
CA LEU A 205 -26.91 8.02 14.02
C LEU A 205 -26.73 9.53 13.85
N GLU A 206 -26.06 10.00 12.79
CA GLU A 206 -25.90 11.43 12.45
C GLU A 206 -25.43 12.29 13.66
N ARG A 207 -24.54 11.76 14.51
CA ARG A 207 -24.11 12.41 15.75
C ARG A 207 -22.94 13.37 15.55
N GLU A 208 -23.01 14.53 16.18
CA GLU A 208 -21.94 15.53 16.19
C GLU A 208 -20.62 14.98 16.79
N GLU A 209 -20.71 14.13 17.82
CA GLU A 209 -19.52 13.51 18.47
C GLU A 209 -19.03 12.21 17.78
N GLY A 210 -19.71 11.77 16.72
CA GLY A 210 -19.49 10.45 16.12
C GLY A 210 -18.07 10.23 15.62
N GLU A 211 -17.40 11.26 15.10
CA GLU A 211 -16.00 11.16 14.67
C GLU A 211 -15.02 10.93 15.82
N ARG A 212 -15.24 11.60 16.97
CA ARG A 212 -14.41 11.45 18.17
C ARG A 212 -14.56 10.05 18.73
N GLU A 213 -15.79 9.61 18.90
CA GLU A 213 -16.12 8.28 19.42
C GLU A 213 -15.59 7.17 18.50
N LEU A 214 -15.70 7.36 17.18
CA LEU A 214 -15.14 6.44 16.19
C LEU A 214 -13.62 6.33 16.31
N ARG A 215 -12.90 7.44 16.54
CA ARG A 215 -11.44 7.43 16.78
C ARG A 215 -11.09 6.63 18.03
N ILE A 216 -11.80 6.84 19.14
CA ILE A 216 -11.56 6.14 20.41
C ILE A 216 -11.68 4.62 20.24
N VAL A 217 -12.75 4.14 19.60
CA VAL A 217 -12.97 2.70 19.40
C VAL A 217 -11.96 2.11 18.41
N LYS A 218 -11.58 2.87 17.37
CA LYS A 218 -10.53 2.50 16.41
C LYS A 218 -9.18 2.29 17.10
N GLU A 219 -8.74 3.29 17.84
CA GLU A 219 -7.45 3.28 18.53
C GLU A 219 -7.37 2.15 19.56
N TYR A 220 -8.44 1.95 20.34
CA TYR A 220 -8.52 0.83 21.27
C TYR A 220 -8.33 -0.51 20.55
N ARG A 221 -9.08 -0.78 19.48
CA ARG A 221 -8.97 -2.05 18.75
C ARG A 221 -7.59 -2.24 18.13
N ASP A 222 -7.08 -1.20 17.48
CA ASP A 222 -5.88 -1.32 16.65
C ASP A 222 -4.57 -1.26 17.45
N HIS A 223 -4.57 -0.65 18.64
CA HIS A 223 -3.37 -0.51 19.46
C HIS A 223 -3.42 -1.26 20.80
N VAL A 224 -4.58 -1.32 21.45
CA VAL A 224 -4.73 -1.96 22.77
C VAL A 224 -5.10 -3.42 22.59
N LEU A 225 -6.26 -3.70 21.97
CA LEU A 225 -6.77 -5.05 21.81
C LEU A 225 -5.81 -5.94 21.03
N LEU A 226 -5.12 -5.40 20.02
CA LEU A 226 -4.13 -6.15 19.23
C LEU A 226 -3.00 -6.74 20.09
N LYS A 227 -2.62 -6.07 21.18
CA LYS A 227 -1.53 -6.50 22.08
C LYS A 227 -1.99 -7.46 23.17
N GLU A 228 -3.30 -7.62 23.34
CA GLU A 228 -3.85 -8.51 24.37
C GLU A 228 -3.91 -9.97 23.90
N LYS A 229 -3.84 -10.90 24.85
CA LYS A 229 -4.00 -12.35 24.60
C LYS A 229 -5.35 -12.61 23.91
N GLY A 230 -5.31 -13.30 22.76
CA GLY A 230 -6.48 -13.63 21.93
C GLY A 230 -7.05 -12.44 21.13
N GLY A 231 -6.43 -11.27 21.20
CA GLY A 231 -6.92 -10.06 20.56
C GLY A 231 -6.76 -10.06 19.05
N LYS A 232 -5.66 -10.64 18.54
CA LYS A 232 -5.41 -10.75 17.09
C LYS A 232 -6.47 -11.62 16.41
N GLU A 233 -6.82 -12.75 17.01
CA GLU A 233 -7.84 -13.69 16.53
C GLU A 233 -9.23 -13.06 16.57
N LEU A 234 -9.58 -12.38 17.66
CA LEU A 234 -10.85 -11.67 17.80
C LEU A 234 -11.00 -10.56 16.75
N ILE A 235 -9.93 -9.81 16.51
CA ILE A 235 -9.94 -8.75 15.50
C ILE A 235 -10.09 -9.36 14.10
N HIS A 236 -9.41 -10.48 13.80
CA HIS A 236 -9.58 -11.19 12.54
C HIS A 236 -11.02 -11.64 12.34
N GLU A 237 -11.61 -12.31 13.34
CA GLU A 237 -13.00 -12.75 13.30
C GLU A 237 -13.97 -11.58 13.07
N TYR A 238 -13.74 -10.44 13.73
CA TYR A 238 -14.51 -9.23 13.50
C TYR A 238 -14.45 -8.80 12.03
N TYR A 239 -13.27 -8.79 11.39
CA TYR A 239 -13.14 -8.40 9.99
C TYR A 239 -13.81 -9.36 9.02
N ASP A 240 -13.79 -10.65 9.31
CA ASP A 240 -14.43 -11.66 8.47
C ASP A 240 -15.95 -11.46 8.44
N ILE A 241 -16.54 -11.11 9.59
CA ILE A 241 -17.99 -11.08 9.72
C ILE A 241 -18.62 -9.69 9.53
N ALA A 242 -17.92 -8.62 9.92
CA ALA A 242 -18.50 -7.28 10.01
C ALA A 242 -19.07 -6.72 8.70
N PRO A 243 -18.45 -6.89 7.50
CA PRO A 243 -19.03 -6.41 6.24
C PRO A 243 -20.39 -7.06 5.95
N THR A 244 -20.50 -8.37 6.17
CA THR A 244 -21.73 -9.13 5.93
C THR A 244 -22.83 -8.72 6.90
N ILE A 245 -22.48 -8.49 8.18
CA ILE A 245 -23.41 -8.01 9.21
C ILE A 245 -23.98 -6.65 8.81
N VAL A 246 -23.12 -5.67 8.49
CA VAL A 246 -23.54 -4.33 8.04
C VAL A 246 -24.44 -4.43 6.80
N THR A 247 -24.07 -5.27 5.82
CA THR A 247 -24.87 -5.50 4.62
C THR A 247 -26.26 -6.05 4.95
N ARG A 248 -26.37 -6.97 5.92
CA ARG A 248 -27.66 -7.54 6.36
C ARG A 248 -28.49 -6.54 7.16
N ILE A 249 -27.88 -5.75 8.03
CA ILE A 249 -28.56 -4.69 8.79
C ILE A 249 -29.12 -3.63 7.84
N ASN A 250 -28.32 -3.17 6.87
CA ASN A 250 -28.73 -2.15 5.90
C ASN A 250 -29.92 -2.54 5.02
N LYS A 251 -30.20 -3.84 4.88
CA LYS A 251 -31.35 -4.38 4.14
C LYS A 251 -32.65 -4.42 4.95
N ARG A 252 -32.60 -4.20 6.26
CA ARG A 252 -33.78 -4.19 7.14
C ARG A 252 -34.46 -2.83 7.11
N LYS A 253 -35.78 -2.83 7.32
CA LYS A 253 -36.57 -1.58 7.44
C LYS A 253 -36.22 -0.86 8.73
N GLU A 254 -36.05 -1.60 9.82
CA GLU A 254 -35.67 -1.13 11.15
C GLU A 254 -34.16 -0.87 11.35
N ARG A 255 -33.39 -0.61 10.27
CA ARG A 255 -31.91 -0.49 10.36
C ARG A 255 -31.42 0.57 11.36
N LYS A 256 -32.14 1.71 11.47
CA LYS A 256 -31.77 2.81 12.38
C LYS A 256 -31.86 2.37 13.84
N GLU A 257 -32.93 1.68 14.21
CA GLU A 257 -33.14 1.13 15.56
C GLU A 257 -32.09 0.07 15.90
N VAL A 258 -31.75 -0.78 14.93
CA VAL A 258 -30.68 -1.78 15.11
C VAL A 258 -29.34 -1.09 15.40
N TYR A 259 -28.96 -0.06 14.64
CA TYR A 259 -27.71 0.67 14.88
C TYR A 259 -27.72 1.44 16.21
N GLN A 260 -28.85 2.02 16.58
CA GLN A 260 -29.03 2.65 17.89
C GLN A 260 -28.83 1.64 19.03
N ASN A 261 -29.42 0.44 18.93
CA ASN A 261 -29.24 -0.60 19.92
C ASN A 261 -27.78 -1.09 20.01
N ILE A 262 -27.09 -1.23 18.88
CA ILE A 262 -25.66 -1.59 18.87
C ILE A 262 -24.84 -0.50 19.58
N TYR A 263 -25.18 0.76 19.35
CA TYR A 263 -24.53 1.88 19.99
C TYR A 263 -24.73 1.86 21.51
N ASP A 264 -25.99 1.86 21.96
CA ASP A 264 -26.34 1.99 23.37
C ASP A 264 -25.90 0.79 24.21
N GLU A 265 -26.06 -0.43 23.68
CA GLU A 265 -25.77 -1.66 24.41
C GLU A 265 -24.28 -1.99 24.44
N TYR A 266 -23.50 -1.55 23.44
CA TYR A 266 -22.10 -1.99 23.28
C TYR A 266 -21.11 -0.86 23.11
N LEU A 267 -21.28 0.01 22.12
CA LEU A 267 -20.25 0.98 21.77
C LEU A 267 -20.13 2.09 22.81
N TYR A 268 -21.24 2.63 23.30
CA TYR A 268 -21.24 3.66 24.33
C TYR A 268 -20.60 3.18 25.64
N PRO A 269 -20.96 2.01 26.20
CA PRO A 269 -20.23 1.42 27.32
C PRO A 269 -18.74 1.21 27.04
N CYS A 270 -18.39 0.70 25.85
CA CYS A 270 -16.98 0.51 25.46
C CYS A 270 -16.21 1.83 25.48
N ILE A 271 -16.74 2.90 24.88
CA ILE A 271 -16.12 4.22 24.83
C ILE A 271 -15.85 4.73 26.26
N ARG A 272 -16.85 4.64 27.14
CA ARG A 272 -16.73 5.05 28.54
C ARG A 272 -15.65 4.27 29.29
N HIS A 273 -15.54 2.97 29.07
CA HIS A 273 -14.47 2.16 29.66
C HIS A 273 -13.09 2.49 29.08
N ILE A 274 -12.99 2.76 27.78
CA ILE A 274 -11.73 3.17 27.13
C ILE A 274 -11.23 4.50 27.70
N GLU A 275 -12.12 5.48 27.86
CA GLU A 275 -11.79 6.80 28.43
C GLU A 275 -11.28 6.69 29.88
N LYS A 276 -11.81 5.73 30.64
CA LYS A 276 -11.34 5.40 32.00
C LYS A 276 -10.11 4.48 32.05
N LYS A 277 -9.59 4.07 30.88
CA LYS A 277 -8.49 3.08 30.73
C LYS A 277 -8.82 1.70 31.31
N GLU A 278 -10.10 1.35 31.42
CA GLU A 278 -10.61 0.07 31.90
C GLU A 278 -10.69 -0.95 30.74
N TYR A 279 -9.54 -1.23 30.11
CA TYR A 279 -9.46 -1.98 28.86
C TYR A 279 -10.02 -3.41 28.95
N SER A 280 -9.81 -4.11 30.07
CA SER A 280 -10.35 -5.47 30.26
C SER A 280 -11.88 -5.51 30.23
N GLN A 281 -12.56 -4.48 30.76
CA GLN A 281 -14.01 -4.38 30.71
C GLN A 281 -14.50 -4.07 29.29
N CYS A 282 -13.81 -3.16 28.60
CA CYS A 282 -14.08 -2.90 27.19
C CYS A 282 -13.95 -4.17 26.33
N LYS A 283 -12.94 -5.02 26.58
CA LYS A 283 -12.78 -6.29 25.87
C LYS A 283 -13.99 -7.21 26.05
N ILE A 284 -14.49 -7.35 27.28
CA ILE A 284 -15.64 -8.22 27.57
C ILE A 284 -16.86 -7.77 26.77
N ILE A 285 -17.14 -6.47 26.75
CA ILE A 285 -18.27 -5.88 26.01
C ILE A 285 -18.05 -6.04 24.51
N TYR A 286 -16.84 -5.79 24.01
CA TYR A 286 -16.49 -5.93 22.60
C TYR A 286 -16.67 -7.37 22.11
N VAL A 287 -16.18 -8.37 22.87
CA VAL A 287 -16.38 -9.79 22.56
C VAL A 287 -17.86 -10.15 22.56
N LYS A 288 -18.62 -9.66 23.54
CA LYS A 288 -20.06 -9.91 23.65
C LYS A 288 -20.80 -9.37 22.42
N MET A 289 -20.48 -8.16 21.99
CA MET A 289 -21.03 -7.54 20.78
C MET A 289 -20.77 -8.41 19.55
N VAL A 290 -19.51 -8.77 19.30
CA VAL A 290 -19.11 -9.57 18.12
C VAL A 290 -19.81 -10.92 18.11
N LYS A 291 -19.87 -11.62 19.25
CA LYS A 291 -20.55 -12.92 19.36
C LYS A 291 -22.06 -12.82 19.15
N LYS A 292 -22.72 -11.81 19.73
CA LYS A 292 -24.17 -11.60 19.55
C LYS A 292 -24.49 -11.29 18.09
N LEU A 293 -23.79 -10.32 17.50
CA LEU A 293 -24.00 -9.95 16.10
C LEU A 293 -23.66 -11.09 15.14
N LYS A 294 -22.62 -11.88 15.42
CA LYS A 294 -22.34 -13.12 14.69
C LYS A 294 -23.51 -14.08 14.77
N LYS A 295 -24.04 -14.37 15.96
CA LYS A 295 -25.16 -15.30 16.12
C LYS A 295 -26.41 -14.81 15.37
N GLU A 296 -26.74 -13.55 15.51
CA GLU A 296 -27.97 -12.95 14.99
C GLU A 296 -27.94 -12.76 13.47
N TYR A 297 -26.78 -12.40 12.92
CA TYR A 297 -26.64 -12.06 11.51
C TYR A 297 -25.79 -13.05 10.71
N MET A 298 -25.20 -14.08 11.32
CA MET A 298 -24.48 -15.17 10.64
C MET A 298 -25.07 -16.56 10.92
N GLY A 299 -26.07 -16.68 11.80
CA GLY A 299 -26.80 -17.92 12.06
C GLY A 299 -27.44 -18.51 10.79
N CYS A 300 -27.42 -19.85 10.71
CA CYS A 300 -27.56 -20.67 9.51
C CYS A 300 -28.76 -20.39 8.61
N LYS A 301 -28.52 -20.55 7.30
CA LYS A 301 -29.53 -20.94 6.32
C LYS A 301 -30.30 -22.15 6.85
N GLY A 302 -31.61 -22.00 7.00
CA GLY A 302 -32.54 -23.02 6.49
C GLY A 302 -32.73 -22.75 5.01
#